data_AF-A0A8C5SAS8-F1
#
_entry.id   AF-A0A8C5SAS8-F1
#
_cell.length_a   1.000
_cell.length_b   1.000
_cell.length_c   1.000
_cell.angle_alpha   90.00
_cell.angle_beta   90.00
_cell.angle_gamma   90.00
#
_symmetry.space_group_name_H-M   'P 1'
#
loop_
_entity.id
_entity.type
_entity.pdbx_description
1 polymer ?
#
loop_
_entity_poly.entity_id
_entity_poly.type
_entity_poly.pdbx_seq_one_letter_code
_entity_poly.pdbx_strand_id
1 'polypeptide(L)'
;MKLPSLGKEKKKKQPQEHLTAAPAGPRPEVPPHVPFLLIGGGTAAFAAARSIRARDPAARVLIVSEDPELPYMRPPLSKELWFSEDADVTETLRFKQWNGKERSVYFQPPSFYISPRDLMFVENGGVAVLSRRKVVHMDVRGNTVKLDNGLQITYDKCLIATGGSPRSLPVLERGGQEVEKRLTLFRKIEDFRSLEKISREVKSVTIIGGGFLGSELACALGRKAQSKGLEVIQMFPENGNMGRVLPEYLSNWTTNKVKQEGVDVIPNAVVKSVSFAGDRLLIELKDGRKVETDHIVAAVGLEPNVELAKSAGLEVDSNFGGFRVNAELQARSNIWVAGDAACFYDIKLGRRRVEHHDHAVVSGRLAGENMTGASKPYWHQSMFWSDLGPDVGYEAIGLVDSGLPTVGVFAKGTAKDTPKSATEESG
;
A
#
# COMPACT_ATOMS: atom_id res chain seq x y z
N MET A 1 35.12 -90.53 -12.08
CA MET A 1 35.33 -89.91 -13.41
C MET A 1 34.48 -88.63 -13.47
N LYS A 2 34.95 -87.62 -14.21
CA LYS A 2 34.67 -86.18 -14.13
C LYS A 2 33.19 -85.72 -14.22
N LEU A 3 32.92 -84.56 -13.60
CA LEU A 3 31.76 -83.65 -13.70
C LEU A 3 31.37 -83.30 -15.16
N PRO A 4 30.15 -82.75 -15.37
CA PRO A 4 30.13 -81.31 -15.60
C PRO A 4 29.07 -80.53 -14.79
N SER A 5 29.48 -79.32 -14.43
CA SER A 5 28.74 -78.23 -13.80
C SER A 5 27.75 -77.58 -14.77
N LEU A 6 26.48 -77.42 -14.35
CA LEU A 6 25.52 -76.53 -15.03
C LEU A 6 25.64 -75.11 -14.44
N GLY A 7 26.09 -74.20 -15.28
CA GLY A 7 26.38 -72.80 -14.96
C GLY A 7 25.12 -71.96 -14.71
N LYS A 8 25.26 -70.98 -13.81
CA LYS A 8 24.28 -69.92 -13.59
C LYS A 8 24.25 -68.99 -14.81
N GLU A 9 23.11 -68.90 -15.49
CA GLU A 9 22.85 -67.85 -16.48
C GLU A 9 22.78 -66.49 -15.77
N LYS A 10 23.74 -65.62 -16.08
CA LYS A 10 23.69 -64.20 -15.71
C LYS A 10 22.64 -63.51 -16.61
N LYS A 11 21.51 -63.10 -16.05
CA LYS A 11 20.63 -62.09 -16.66
C LYS A 11 21.46 -60.82 -16.92
N LYS A 12 21.73 -60.51 -18.19
CA LYS A 12 22.27 -59.23 -18.62
C LYS A 12 21.25 -58.14 -18.25
N LYS A 13 21.60 -57.26 -17.31
CA LYS A 13 20.89 -55.99 -17.11
C LYS A 13 21.05 -55.17 -18.39
N GLN A 14 19.94 -54.83 -19.03
CA GLN A 14 19.91 -53.76 -20.02
C GLN A 14 20.37 -52.46 -19.34
N PRO A 15 21.20 -51.61 -19.98
CA PRO A 15 21.52 -50.30 -19.44
C PRO A 15 20.22 -49.49 -19.38
N GLN A 16 19.88 -48.99 -18.19
CA GLN A 16 18.92 -47.90 -18.08
C GLN A 16 19.49 -46.72 -18.86
N GLU A 17 18.83 -46.32 -19.94
CA GLU A 17 19.06 -45.04 -20.56
C GLU A 17 18.78 -43.97 -19.51
N HIS A 18 19.85 -43.42 -18.94
CA HIS A 18 19.78 -42.13 -18.28
C HIS A 18 19.26 -41.15 -19.33
N LEU A 19 18.00 -40.71 -19.18
CA LEU A 19 17.51 -39.49 -19.79
C LEU A 19 18.46 -38.37 -19.33
N THR A 20 19.42 -38.06 -20.17
CA THR A 20 20.30 -36.91 -20.01
C THR A 20 19.40 -35.68 -20.00
N ALA A 21 19.45 -34.93 -18.90
CA ALA A 21 18.81 -33.63 -18.83
C ALA A 21 19.24 -32.81 -20.06
N ALA A 22 18.27 -32.37 -20.86
CA ALA A 22 18.53 -31.51 -21.99
C ALA A 22 19.39 -30.31 -21.53
N PRO A 23 20.38 -29.87 -22.34
CA PRO A 23 21.19 -28.73 -21.97
C PRO A 23 20.28 -27.52 -21.77
N ALA A 24 20.31 -26.94 -20.57
CA ALA A 24 19.51 -25.77 -20.24
C ALA A 24 19.98 -24.61 -21.11
N GLY A 25 19.24 -24.31 -22.17
CA GLY A 25 19.35 -23.02 -22.86
C GLY A 25 19.18 -21.87 -21.88
N PRO A 26 19.62 -20.65 -22.22
CA PRO A 26 19.52 -19.51 -21.32
C PRO A 26 18.06 -19.30 -20.88
N ARG A 27 17.77 -19.51 -19.59
CA ARG A 27 16.44 -19.25 -19.02
C ARG A 27 16.13 -17.76 -19.16
N PRO A 28 14.92 -17.37 -19.61
CA PRO A 28 14.56 -15.97 -19.77
C PRO A 28 14.50 -15.28 -18.40
N GLU A 29 14.89 -14.01 -18.35
CA GLU A 29 14.87 -13.20 -17.11
C GLU A 29 13.44 -13.06 -16.55
N VAL A 30 12.47 -12.92 -17.45
CA VAL A 30 11.04 -12.86 -17.16
C VAL A 30 10.36 -14.06 -17.81
N PRO A 31 9.52 -14.82 -17.10
CA PRO A 31 8.81 -15.95 -17.70
C PRO A 31 7.81 -15.44 -18.75
N PRO A 32 7.75 -16.05 -19.96
CA PRO A 32 6.81 -15.63 -21.02
C PRO A 32 5.35 -15.95 -20.68
N HIS A 33 5.12 -16.82 -19.70
CA HIS A 33 3.82 -17.26 -19.24
C HIS A 33 3.84 -17.54 -17.73
N VAL A 34 2.75 -17.22 -17.03
CA VAL A 34 2.55 -17.57 -15.61
C VAL A 34 1.10 -17.97 -15.32
N PRO A 35 0.84 -19.00 -14.50
CA PRO A 35 -0.53 -19.36 -14.12
C PRO A 35 -1.27 -18.23 -13.38
N PHE A 36 -0.58 -17.57 -12.45
CA PHE A 36 -1.14 -16.46 -11.67
C PHE A 36 -0.27 -15.22 -11.81
N LEU A 37 -0.84 -14.17 -12.43
CA LEU A 37 -0.20 -12.86 -12.57
C LEU A 37 -0.88 -11.84 -11.63
N LEU A 38 -0.11 -11.23 -10.73
CA LEU A 38 -0.60 -10.16 -9.85
C LEU A 38 0.08 -8.84 -10.24
N ILE A 39 -0.71 -7.84 -10.62
CA ILE A 39 -0.24 -6.53 -11.07
C ILE A 39 -0.30 -5.54 -9.91
N GLY A 40 0.86 -5.09 -9.44
CA GLY A 40 1.04 -4.27 -8.26
C GLY A 40 1.63 -5.07 -7.09
N GLY A 41 2.67 -4.54 -6.44
CA GLY A 41 3.40 -5.20 -5.35
C GLY A 41 2.91 -4.87 -3.93
N GLY A 42 1.65 -4.48 -3.76
CA GLY A 42 1.12 -3.99 -2.49
C GLY A 42 0.52 -5.06 -1.57
N THR A 43 -0.20 -4.59 -0.53
CA THR A 43 -0.89 -5.43 0.47
C THR A 43 -1.86 -6.43 -0.16
N ALA A 44 -2.69 -5.99 -1.11
CA ALA A 44 -3.69 -6.86 -1.73
C ALA A 44 -3.06 -7.98 -2.56
N ALA A 45 -2.02 -7.67 -3.34
CA ALA A 45 -1.28 -8.69 -4.11
C ALA A 45 -0.56 -9.69 -3.21
N PHE A 46 0.07 -9.23 -2.13
CA PHE A 46 0.70 -10.13 -1.16
C PHE A 46 -0.32 -11.08 -0.50
N ALA A 47 -1.47 -10.55 -0.07
CA ALA A 47 -2.54 -11.35 0.51
C ALA A 47 -3.11 -12.37 -0.49
N ALA A 48 -3.26 -11.99 -1.76
CA ALA A 48 -3.68 -12.88 -2.83
C ALA A 48 -2.65 -13.99 -3.10
N ALA A 49 -1.36 -13.65 -3.21
CA ALA A 49 -0.28 -14.63 -3.40
C ALA A 49 -0.25 -15.67 -2.27
N ARG A 50 -0.37 -15.21 -1.02
CA ARG A 50 -0.46 -16.09 0.15
C ARG A 50 -1.70 -16.99 0.09
N SER A 51 -2.85 -16.44 -0.28
CA SER A 51 -4.11 -17.17 -0.39
C SER A 51 -4.07 -18.25 -1.48
N ILE A 52 -3.53 -17.90 -2.65
CA ILE A 52 -3.32 -18.83 -3.77
C ILE A 52 -2.42 -19.99 -3.32
N ARG A 53 -1.25 -19.70 -2.75
CA ARG A 53 -0.29 -20.74 -2.28
C ARG A 53 -0.83 -21.60 -1.15
N ALA A 54 -1.70 -21.05 -0.30
CA ALA A 54 -2.33 -21.81 0.79
C ALA A 54 -3.36 -22.83 0.26
N ARG A 55 -4.00 -22.54 -0.88
CA ARG A 55 -5.03 -23.40 -1.50
C ARG A 55 -4.48 -24.31 -2.58
N ASP A 56 -3.43 -23.86 -3.26
CA ASP A 56 -2.65 -24.62 -4.23
C ASP A 56 -1.16 -24.53 -3.85
N PRO A 57 -0.66 -25.53 -3.10
CA PRO A 57 0.75 -25.59 -2.68
C PRO A 57 1.76 -25.72 -3.82
N ALA A 58 1.33 -25.97 -5.06
CA ALA A 58 2.18 -26.04 -6.25
C ALA A 58 2.08 -24.78 -7.13
N ALA A 59 1.23 -23.81 -6.76
CA ALA A 59 0.98 -22.61 -7.57
C ALA A 59 2.25 -21.81 -7.86
N ARG A 60 2.32 -21.28 -9.09
CA ARG A 60 3.39 -20.39 -9.58
C ARG A 60 2.80 -18.99 -9.73
N VAL A 61 3.19 -18.09 -8.84
CA VAL A 61 2.64 -16.73 -8.76
C VAL A 61 3.73 -15.72 -9.08
N LEU A 62 3.46 -14.83 -10.04
CA LEU A 62 4.33 -13.70 -10.34
C LEU A 62 3.64 -12.40 -9.95
N ILE A 63 4.29 -11.64 -9.07
CA ILE A 63 3.94 -10.26 -8.75
C ILE A 63 4.78 -9.35 -9.62
N VAL A 64 4.17 -8.43 -10.36
CA VAL A 64 4.87 -7.37 -11.09
C VAL A 64 4.69 -6.07 -10.34
N SER A 65 5.79 -5.41 -9.96
CA SER A 65 5.79 -4.20 -9.16
C SER A 65 6.61 -3.10 -9.83
N GLU A 66 6.03 -1.91 -10.00
CA GLU A 66 6.77 -0.74 -10.48
C GLU A 66 7.76 -0.24 -9.42
N ASP A 67 7.44 -0.43 -8.14
CA ASP A 67 8.30 -0.05 -7.02
C ASP A 67 9.55 -0.95 -6.96
N PRO A 68 10.70 -0.41 -6.51
CA PRO A 68 11.92 -1.20 -6.35
C PRO A 68 11.85 -2.17 -5.16
N GLU A 69 11.03 -1.88 -4.16
CA GLU A 69 10.89 -2.71 -2.97
C GLU A 69 10.07 -3.99 -3.21
N LEU A 70 10.32 -5.00 -2.37
CA LEU A 70 9.43 -6.16 -2.20
C LEU A 70 8.14 -5.73 -1.48
N PRO A 71 7.06 -6.53 -1.53
CA PRO A 71 5.80 -6.18 -0.88
C PRO A 71 5.93 -5.83 0.61
N TYR A 72 5.41 -4.66 0.98
CA TYR A 72 5.46 -4.09 2.33
C TYR A 72 4.13 -3.47 2.77
N MET A 73 3.96 -3.29 4.08
CA MET A 73 2.82 -2.61 4.68
C MET A 73 3.08 -1.11 4.84
N ARG A 74 2.07 -0.30 4.51
CA ARG A 74 2.14 1.16 4.52
C ARG A 74 1.85 1.82 5.88
N PRO A 75 0.99 1.29 6.78
CA PRO A 75 0.64 2.01 8.02
C PRO A 75 1.82 2.48 8.89
N PRO A 76 2.93 1.74 9.04
CA PRO A 76 4.07 2.20 9.83
C PRO A 76 4.79 3.42 9.26
N LEU A 77 4.63 3.72 7.95
CA LEU A 77 5.32 4.83 7.28
C LEU A 77 4.93 6.21 7.84
N SER A 78 3.74 6.37 8.41
CA SER A 78 3.28 7.60 9.06
C SER A 78 3.19 7.50 10.58
N LYS A 79 3.60 6.36 11.15
CA LYS A 79 3.43 6.01 12.57
C LYS A 79 4.76 5.58 13.18
N GLU A 80 4.91 4.31 13.57
CA GLU A 80 5.98 3.82 14.44
C GLU A 80 7.40 4.09 13.94
N LEU A 81 7.62 4.15 12.61
CA LEU A 81 8.94 4.48 12.05
C LEU A 81 9.43 5.87 12.50
N TRP A 82 8.53 6.81 12.73
CA TRP A 82 8.86 8.15 13.22
C TRP A 82 9.13 8.21 14.72
N PHE A 83 8.74 7.18 15.47
CA PHE A 83 8.92 7.09 16.92
C PHE A 83 10.19 6.31 17.29
N SER A 84 11.01 5.94 16.30
CA SER A 84 12.30 5.33 16.52
C SER A 84 13.37 6.38 16.87
N GLU A 85 14.25 6.00 17.81
CA GLU A 85 15.52 6.67 18.10
C GLU A 85 16.71 6.00 17.40
N ASP A 86 16.49 4.86 16.74
CA ASP A 86 17.51 4.17 15.97
C ASP A 86 17.83 4.97 14.69
N ALA A 87 19.09 5.37 14.54
CA ALA A 87 19.57 6.11 13.38
C ALA A 87 19.51 5.29 12.07
N ASP A 88 19.52 3.96 12.18
CA ASP A 88 19.50 3.05 11.03
C ASP A 88 18.08 2.65 10.61
N VAL A 89 17.04 3.22 11.24
CA VAL A 89 15.63 2.91 10.95
C VAL A 89 15.25 3.15 9.48
N THR A 90 15.86 4.16 8.83
CA THR A 90 15.62 4.50 7.41
C THR A 90 16.20 3.46 6.45
N GLU A 91 17.25 2.74 6.88
CA GLU A 91 17.89 1.69 6.10
C GLU A 91 17.24 0.33 6.34
N THR A 92 17.07 -0.02 7.61
CA THR A 92 16.53 -1.34 8.01
C THR A 92 15.03 -1.47 7.75
N LEU A 93 14.28 -0.37 7.88
CA LEU A 93 12.82 -0.33 7.86
C LEU A 93 12.21 -1.36 8.82
N ARG A 94 12.87 -1.52 9.97
CA ARG A 94 12.37 -2.27 11.12
C ARG A 94 11.93 -1.26 12.17
N PHE A 95 10.73 -1.45 12.71
CA PHE A 95 10.14 -0.54 13.68
C PHE A 95 9.76 -1.30 14.94
N LYS A 96 9.75 -0.61 16.06
CA LYS A 96 9.17 -1.13 17.30
C LYS A 96 7.69 -0.74 17.33
N GLN A 97 6.83 -1.73 17.52
CA GLN A 97 5.43 -1.50 17.86
C GLN A 97 5.31 -0.77 19.20
N TRP A 98 4.11 -0.30 19.53
CA TRP A 98 3.87 0.42 20.79
C TRP A 98 4.18 -0.42 22.06
N ASN A 99 4.12 -1.75 21.96
CA ASN A 99 4.53 -2.69 23.02
C ASN A 99 6.06 -2.96 23.06
N GLY A 100 6.85 -2.32 22.19
CA GLY A 100 8.31 -2.47 22.09
C GLY A 100 8.80 -3.63 21.22
N LYS A 101 7.93 -4.52 20.71
CA LYS A 101 8.33 -5.62 19.83
C LYS A 101 8.72 -5.11 18.45
N GLU A 102 9.82 -5.64 17.94
CA GLU A 102 10.32 -5.27 16.62
C GLU A 102 9.58 -6.00 15.49
N ARG A 103 9.26 -5.28 14.42
CA ARG A 103 8.63 -5.80 13.21
C ARG A 103 9.25 -5.16 11.97
N SER A 104 9.31 -5.91 10.87
CA SER A 104 9.69 -5.36 9.56
C SER A 104 8.46 -4.78 8.85
N VAL A 105 8.64 -3.70 8.08
CA VAL A 105 7.60 -3.24 7.16
C VAL A 105 7.30 -4.26 6.05
N TYR A 106 8.27 -5.09 5.69
CA TYR A 106 8.10 -6.13 4.67
C TYR A 106 7.22 -7.26 5.19
N PHE A 107 6.35 -7.79 4.34
CA PHE A 107 5.41 -8.82 4.76
C PHE A 107 6.06 -10.17 5.06
N GLN A 108 7.19 -10.47 4.43
CA GLN A 108 7.99 -11.69 4.66
C GLN A 108 9.46 -11.46 4.28
N PRO A 109 10.38 -12.31 4.76
CA PRO A 109 11.80 -12.22 4.39
C PRO A 109 12.02 -12.37 2.87
N PRO A 110 13.00 -11.66 2.28
CA PRO A 110 13.32 -11.75 0.86
C PRO A 110 13.61 -13.18 0.37
N SER A 111 14.22 -14.01 1.21
CA SER A 111 14.59 -15.41 0.90
C SER A 111 13.39 -16.33 0.66
N PHE A 112 12.16 -15.89 0.99
CA PHE A 112 10.94 -16.67 0.76
C PHE A 112 10.40 -16.49 -0.67
N TYR A 113 10.95 -15.54 -1.43
CA TYR A 113 10.59 -15.36 -2.84
C TYR A 113 11.54 -16.12 -3.76
N ILE A 114 10.99 -16.66 -4.84
CA ILE A 114 11.75 -17.29 -5.92
C ILE A 114 12.14 -16.21 -6.93
N SER A 115 13.30 -16.35 -7.55
CA SER A 115 13.67 -15.52 -8.71
C SER A 115 12.64 -15.67 -9.84
N PRO A 116 12.20 -14.60 -10.52
CA PRO A 116 11.31 -14.70 -11.68
C PRO A 116 11.82 -15.68 -12.75
N ARG A 117 13.15 -15.77 -12.92
CA ARG A 117 13.83 -16.69 -13.85
C ARG A 117 13.59 -18.17 -13.54
N ASP A 118 13.45 -18.51 -12.26
CA ASP A 118 13.34 -19.89 -11.78
C ASP A 118 11.90 -20.29 -11.47
N LEU A 119 10.96 -19.33 -11.43
CA LEU A 119 9.56 -19.53 -11.05
C LEU A 119 8.89 -20.69 -11.81
N MET A 120 9.21 -20.88 -13.09
CA MET A 120 8.61 -21.92 -13.94
C MET A 120 9.31 -23.27 -13.84
N PHE A 121 10.46 -23.35 -13.18
CA PHE A 121 11.32 -24.55 -13.14
C PHE A 121 11.46 -25.17 -11.76
N VAL A 122 11.16 -24.42 -10.68
CA VAL A 122 11.15 -24.97 -9.33
C VAL A 122 10.06 -26.03 -9.16
N GLU A 123 10.37 -27.13 -8.48
CA GLU A 123 9.50 -28.32 -8.38
C GLU A 123 8.13 -27.98 -7.78
N ASN A 124 8.12 -27.28 -6.65
CA ASN A 124 6.90 -27.02 -5.86
C ASN A 124 6.27 -25.64 -6.13
N GLY A 125 6.63 -24.99 -7.25
CA GLY A 125 6.22 -23.62 -7.54
C GLY A 125 6.74 -22.61 -6.51
N GLY A 126 6.06 -21.47 -6.38
CA GLY A 126 6.46 -20.40 -5.47
C GLY A 126 5.87 -19.04 -5.85
N VAL A 127 6.34 -18.01 -5.16
CA VAL A 127 6.00 -16.61 -5.45
C VAL A 127 7.27 -15.90 -5.89
N ALA A 128 7.25 -15.26 -7.05
CA ALA A 128 8.31 -14.36 -7.50
C ALA A 128 7.81 -12.92 -7.55
N VAL A 129 8.71 -11.97 -7.36
CA VAL A 129 8.45 -10.54 -7.51
C VAL A 129 9.37 -9.99 -8.58
N LEU A 130 8.79 -9.41 -9.62
CA LEU A 130 9.49 -8.65 -10.66
C LEU A 130 9.35 -7.16 -10.32
N SER A 131 10.29 -6.65 -9.53
CA SER A 131 10.37 -5.24 -9.13
C SER A 131 10.88 -4.33 -10.26
N ARG A 132 10.68 -3.02 -10.14
CA ARG A 132 11.08 -1.99 -11.13
C ARG A 132 10.53 -2.25 -12.54
N ARG A 133 9.34 -2.83 -12.63
CA ARG A 133 8.65 -3.08 -13.90
C ARG A 133 7.20 -2.66 -13.80
N LYS A 134 6.78 -1.79 -14.71
CA LYS A 134 5.37 -1.38 -14.82
C LYS A 134 4.67 -2.18 -15.90
N VAL A 135 3.48 -2.69 -15.62
CA VAL A 135 2.57 -3.14 -16.67
C VAL A 135 1.93 -1.91 -17.31
N VAL A 136 2.12 -1.73 -18.62
CA VAL A 136 1.69 -0.53 -19.35
C VAL A 136 0.56 -0.80 -20.35
N HIS A 137 0.31 -2.08 -20.65
CA HIS A 137 -0.78 -2.49 -21.54
C HIS A 137 -1.29 -3.87 -21.12
N MET A 138 -2.59 -4.08 -21.26
CA MET A 138 -3.23 -5.37 -21.02
C MET A 138 -4.17 -5.69 -22.18
N ASP A 139 -3.92 -6.81 -22.85
CA ASP A 139 -4.82 -7.44 -23.81
C ASP A 139 -5.61 -8.54 -23.08
N VAL A 140 -6.88 -8.25 -22.81
CA VAL A 140 -7.80 -9.18 -22.13
C VAL A 140 -8.16 -10.37 -23.01
N ARG A 141 -8.26 -10.20 -24.34
CA ARG A 141 -8.64 -11.28 -25.25
C ARG A 141 -7.48 -12.26 -25.45
N GLY A 142 -6.28 -11.74 -25.56
CA GLY A 142 -5.04 -12.52 -25.67
C GLY A 142 -4.46 -12.99 -24.33
N ASN A 143 -5.10 -12.69 -23.20
CA ASN A 143 -4.59 -12.98 -21.85
C ASN A 143 -3.11 -12.57 -21.67
N THR A 144 -2.76 -11.37 -22.14
CA THR A 144 -1.37 -10.91 -22.21
C THR A 144 -1.22 -9.53 -21.60
N VAL A 145 -0.12 -9.30 -20.88
CA VAL A 145 0.31 -7.97 -20.47
C VAL A 145 1.61 -7.58 -21.15
N LYS A 146 1.82 -6.29 -21.37
CA LYS A 146 3.08 -5.70 -21.83
C LYS A 146 3.70 -4.86 -20.71
N LEU A 147 4.99 -5.06 -20.48
CA LEU A 147 5.79 -4.27 -19.56
C LEU A 147 6.33 -3.00 -20.23
N ASP A 148 6.76 -2.04 -19.42
CA ASP A 148 7.41 -0.79 -19.82
C ASP A 148 8.63 -0.97 -20.75
N ASN A 149 9.39 -2.06 -20.57
CA ASN A 149 10.53 -2.42 -21.41
C ASN A 149 10.15 -3.19 -22.70
N GLY A 150 8.85 -3.38 -22.95
CA GLY A 150 8.34 -4.06 -24.14
C GLY A 150 8.19 -5.57 -24.03
N LEU A 151 8.68 -6.21 -22.96
CA LEU A 151 8.47 -7.63 -22.72
C LEU A 151 6.99 -7.94 -22.52
N GLN A 152 6.58 -9.14 -22.89
CA GLN A 152 5.20 -9.62 -22.77
C GLN A 152 5.12 -10.84 -21.87
N ILE A 153 4.04 -10.92 -21.09
CA ILE A 153 3.75 -12.04 -20.20
C ILE A 153 2.30 -12.47 -20.43
N THR A 154 2.11 -13.72 -20.80
CA THR A 154 0.77 -14.35 -20.86
C THR A 154 0.37 -14.88 -19.48
N TYR A 155 -0.92 -14.96 -19.20
CA TYR A 155 -1.43 -15.42 -17.91
C TYR A 155 -2.67 -16.30 -18.03
N ASP A 156 -2.89 -17.22 -17.07
CA ASP A 156 -4.17 -17.91 -16.96
C ASP A 156 -5.18 -17.07 -16.18
N LYS A 157 -4.78 -16.58 -15.00
CA LYS A 157 -5.59 -15.75 -14.11
C LYS A 157 -4.82 -14.53 -13.66
N CYS A 158 -5.48 -13.37 -13.67
CA CYS A 158 -4.87 -12.08 -13.32
C CYS A 158 -5.58 -11.39 -12.16
N LEU A 159 -4.79 -10.76 -11.27
CA LEU A 159 -5.27 -9.81 -10.28
C LEU A 159 -4.71 -8.43 -10.59
N ILE A 160 -5.58 -7.42 -10.67
CA ILE A 160 -5.20 -6.00 -10.66
C ILE A 160 -5.23 -5.51 -9.21
N ALA A 161 -4.08 -5.17 -8.66
CA ALA A 161 -3.88 -4.68 -7.31
C ALA A 161 -2.96 -3.43 -7.32
N THR A 162 -3.21 -2.54 -8.29
CA THR A 162 -2.39 -1.35 -8.61
C THR A 162 -2.50 -0.23 -7.59
N GLY A 163 -3.39 -0.36 -6.61
CA GLY A 163 -3.59 0.64 -5.56
C GLY A 163 -4.06 1.98 -6.11
N GLY A 164 -3.43 3.06 -5.66
CA GLY A 164 -3.68 4.40 -6.16
C GLY A 164 -2.48 5.32 -5.97
N SER A 165 -2.56 6.49 -6.58
CA SER A 165 -1.58 7.57 -6.53
C SER A 165 -2.12 8.73 -5.68
N PRO A 166 -1.28 9.38 -4.84
CA PRO A 166 -1.71 10.55 -4.09
C PRO A 166 -2.25 11.65 -5.00
N ARG A 167 -3.31 12.32 -4.56
CA ARG A 167 -3.77 13.56 -5.20
C ARG A 167 -2.78 14.68 -4.91
N SER A 168 -2.49 15.47 -5.94
CA SER A 168 -1.94 16.81 -5.76
C SER A 168 -3.06 17.85 -5.74
N LEU A 169 -2.72 19.08 -5.35
CA LEU A 169 -3.63 20.23 -5.50
C LEU A 169 -3.26 20.99 -6.78
N PRO A 170 -4.23 21.42 -7.61
CA PRO A 170 -3.93 22.20 -8.82
C PRO A 170 -3.12 23.48 -8.55
N VAL A 171 -3.23 24.06 -7.35
CA VAL A 171 -2.43 25.23 -6.93
C VAL A 171 -0.95 24.89 -6.71
N LEU A 172 -0.63 23.66 -6.31
CA LEU A 172 0.74 23.17 -6.16
C LEU A 172 1.36 22.85 -7.52
N GLU A 173 0.59 22.20 -8.41
CA GLU A 173 1.02 21.88 -9.77
C GLU A 173 1.36 23.13 -10.60
N ARG A 174 0.62 24.23 -10.37
CA ARG A 174 0.89 25.53 -11.00
C ARG A 174 2.02 26.33 -10.34
N GLY A 175 2.58 25.85 -9.23
CA GLY A 175 3.63 26.56 -8.47
C GLY A 175 5.00 26.59 -9.14
N GLY A 176 5.19 25.82 -10.22
CA GLY A 176 6.45 25.73 -10.96
C GLY A 176 7.46 24.75 -10.32
N GLN A 177 8.61 24.60 -10.99
CA GLN A 177 9.59 23.56 -10.67
C GLN A 177 10.16 23.65 -9.25
N GLU A 178 10.33 24.86 -8.71
CA GLU A 178 10.87 25.04 -7.36
C GLU A 178 9.88 24.60 -6.27
N VAL A 179 8.57 24.73 -6.51
CA VAL A 179 7.54 24.19 -5.62
C VAL A 179 7.52 22.66 -5.72
N GLU A 180 7.60 22.11 -6.93
CA GLU A 180 7.62 20.66 -7.17
C GLU A 180 8.80 19.96 -6.46
N LYS A 181 10.00 20.55 -6.50
CA LYS A 181 11.18 20.02 -5.80
C LYS A 181 11.05 20.01 -4.28
N ARG A 182 10.15 20.83 -3.72
CA ARG A 182 9.93 21.02 -2.29
C ARG A 182 8.55 20.54 -1.85
N LEU A 183 8.00 19.60 -2.60
CA LEU A 183 6.71 18.98 -2.34
C LEU A 183 6.87 17.47 -2.18
N THR A 184 6.33 16.92 -1.10
CA THR A 184 6.19 15.47 -0.91
C THR A 184 4.73 15.06 -0.97
N LEU A 185 4.43 14.10 -1.83
CA LEU A 185 3.15 13.40 -1.89
C LEU A 185 3.30 12.04 -1.16
N PHE A 186 3.04 12.03 0.15
CA PHE A 186 3.47 10.94 1.02
C PHE A 186 2.72 9.61 0.78
N ARG A 187 3.43 8.55 0.34
CA ARG A 187 2.80 7.25 0.05
C ARG A 187 3.71 6.02 0.27
N LYS A 188 4.98 6.12 -0.10
CA LYS A 188 5.94 5.02 -0.27
C LYS A 188 7.11 5.14 0.72
N ILE A 189 7.94 4.11 0.76
CA ILE A 189 9.18 4.08 1.56
C ILE A 189 10.12 5.22 1.17
N GLU A 190 10.20 5.58 -0.12
CA GLU A 190 11.03 6.70 -0.58
C GLU A 190 10.59 8.03 0.02
N ASP A 191 9.27 8.25 0.15
CA ASP A 191 8.72 9.46 0.75
C ASP A 191 9.04 9.53 2.24
N PHE A 192 8.96 8.39 2.94
CA PHE A 192 9.40 8.29 4.33
C PHE A 192 10.88 8.67 4.48
N ARG A 193 11.77 8.07 3.69
CA ARG A 193 13.21 8.37 3.73
C ARG A 193 13.52 9.83 3.40
N SER A 194 12.88 10.35 2.35
CA SER A 194 13.04 11.74 1.90
C SER A 194 12.55 12.71 2.97
N LEU A 195 11.34 12.52 3.49
CA LEU A 195 10.74 13.41 4.47
C LEU A 195 11.45 13.33 5.83
N GLU A 196 11.91 12.14 6.24
CA GLU A 196 12.70 11.98 7.46
C GLU A 196 14.00 12.79 7.34
N LYS A 197 14.69 12.69 6.20
CA LYS A 197 15.89 13.50 5.93
C LYS A 197 15.56 15.00 5.95
N ILE A 198 14.51 15.43 5.25
CA ILE A 198 14.06 16.83 5.22
C ILE A 198 13.81 17.35 6.64
N SER A 199 13.14 16.56 7.49
CA SER A 199 12.84 16.94 8.88
C SER A 199 14.08 17.20 9.74
N ARG A 200 15.26 16.75 9.30
CA ARG A 200 16.56 16.99 9.96
C ARG A 200 17.31 18.20 9.39
N GLU A 201 17.02 18.59 8.16
CA GLU A 201 17.81 19.57 7.39
C GLU A 201 17.13 20.94 7.28
N VAL A 202 15.79 21.00 7.34
CA VAL A 202 15.03 22.24 7.18
C VAL A 202 14.52 22.79 8.50
N LYS A 203 14.08 24.06 8.49
CA LYS A 203 13.56 24.76 9.67
C LYS A 203 12.04 24.76 9.75
N SER A 204 11.32 24.57 8.64
CA SER A 204 9.86 24.55 8.61
C SER A 204 9.30 23.57 7.58
N VAL A 205 8.33 22.76 8.00
CA VAL A 205 7.54 21.87 7.12
C VAL A 205 6.06 22.18 7.27
N THR A 206 5.38 22.40 6.16
CA THR A 206 3.92 22.58 6.12
C THR A 206 3.21 21.36 5.56
N ILE A 207 2.26 20.80 6.32
CA ILE A 207 1.34 19.76 5.88
C ILE A 207 0.04 20.39 5.41
N ILE A 208 -0.35 20.15 4.17
CA ILE A 208 -1.63 20.54 3.60
C ILE A 208 -2.56 19.32 3.59
N GLY A 209 -3.59 19.37 4.44
CA GLY A 209 -4.58 18.31 4.60
C GLY A 209 -4.81 17.93 6.06
N GLY A 210 -6.08 17.98 6.47
CA GLY A 210 -6.53 17.68 7.83
C GLY A 210 -7.03 16.25 8.02
N GLY A 211 -6.89 15.37 7.02
CA GLY A 211 -7.30 13.96 7.14
C GLY A 211 -6.37 13.14 8.03
N PHE A 212 -6.73 11.87 8.27
CA PHE A 212 -5.97 10.98 9.16
C PHE A 212 -4.47 10.94 8.85
N LEU A 213 -4.08 10.69 7.59
CA LEU A 213 -2.66 10.66 7.19
C LEU A 213 -1.93 11.99 7.47
N GLY A 214 -2.58 13.12 7.17
CA GLY A 214 -2.00 14.44 7.44
C GLY A 214 -1.80 14.69 8.93
N SER A 215 -2.76 14.27 9.76
CA SER A 215 -2.67 14.36 11.22
C SER A 215 -1.64 13.41 11.83
N GLU A 216 -1.52 12.19 11.31
CA GLU A 216 -0.47 11.24 11.72
C GLU A 216 0.93 11.84 11.47
N LEU A 217 1.15 12.36 10.27
CA LEU A 217 2.40 13.03 9.90
C LEU A 217 2.64 14.30 10.74
N ALA A 218 1.59 15.06 11.05
CA ALA A 218 1.69 16.25 11.91
C ALA A 218 2.18 15.88 13.31
N CYS A 219 1.58 14.87 13.95
CA CYS A 219 2.04 14.39 15.25
C CYS A 219 3.47 13.82 15.20
N ALA A 220 3.77 13.03 14.16
CA ALA A 220 5.10 12.45 13.96
C ALA A 220 6.20 13.52 13.83
N LEU A 221 5.99 14.51 12.98
CA LEU A 221 6.93 15.61 12.77
C LEU A 221 6.97 16.57 13.98
N GLY A 222 5.81 16.87 14.59
CA GLY A 222 5.71 17.72 15.78
C GLY A 222 6.53 17.16 16.95
N ARG A 223 6.47 15.84 17.17
CA ARG A 223 7.32 15.18 18.17
C ARG A 223 8.81 15.31 17.85
N LYS A 224 9.23 15.14 16.59
CA LYS A 224 10.64 15.34 16.18
C LYS A 224 11.06 16.81 16.37
N ALA A 225 10.17 17.75 16.07
CA ALA A 225 10.37 19.18 16.21
C ALA A 225 10.73 19.61 17.63
N GLN A 226 10.08 19.04 18.66
CA GLN A 226 10.39 19.34 20.06
C GLN A 226 11.87 19.09 20.42
N SER A 227 12.52 18.14 19.75
CA SER A 227 13.94 17.82 19.98
C SER A 227 14.92 18.56 19.07
N LYS A 228 14.44 19.19 17.98
CA LYS A 228 15.30 19.70 16.88
C LYS A 228 15.01 21.14 16.44
N GLY A 229 14.00 21.81 16.99
CA GLY A 229 13.66 23.18 16.61
C GLY A 229 13.06 23.32 15.20
N LEU A 230 12.49 22.25 14.66
CA LEU A 230 11.70 22.28 13.42
C LEU A 230 10.34 22.92 13.69
N GLU A 231 9.90 23.86 12.85
CA GLU A 231 8.52 24.35 12.84
C GLU A 231 7.66 23.40 12.01
N VAL A 232 6.53 22.97 12.56
CA VAL A 232 5.56 22.12 11.85
C VAL A 232 4.24 22.85 11.79
N ILE A 233 3.75 23.07 10.59
CA ILE A 233 2.47 23.72 10.33
C ILE A 233 1.54 22.69 9.71
N GLN A 234 0.30 22.59 10.18
CA GLN A 234 -0.74 21.82 9.49
C GLN A 234 -1.89 22.75 9.12
N MET A 235 -2.29 22.75 7.84
CA MET A 235 -3.35 23.62 7.36
C MET A 235 -4.36 22.87 6.49
N PHE A 236 -5.62 23.26 6.60
CA PHE A 236 -6.73 22.64 5.87
C PHE A 236 -7.98 23.54 5.89
N PRO A 237 -8.92 23.36 4.94
CA PRO A 237 -10.10 24.21 4.83
C PRO A 237 -11.19 23.91 5.88
N GLU A 238 -11.18 22.72 6.49
CA GLU A 238 -12.16 22.34 7.52
C GLU A 238 -11.95 23.10 8.84
N ASN A 239 -12.96 23.08 9.73
CA ASN A 239 -12.91 23.72 11.04
C ASN A 239 -11.91 23.05 12.01
N GLY A 240 -11.59 21.77 11.79
CA GLY A 240 -10.71 20.98 12.62
C GLY A 240 -10.25 19.71 11.92
N ASN A 241 -9.28 19.02 12.53
CA ASN A 241 -8.73 17.76 12.04
C ASN A 241 -9.83 16.70 11.86
N MET A 242 -9.74 15.95 10.76
CA MET A 242 -10.70 14.96 10.29
C MET A 242 -12.15 15.46 10.21
N GLY A 243 -12.36 16.76 9.99
CA GLY A 243 -13.68 17.40 10.02
C GLY A 243 -14.70 16.94 8.96
N ARG A 244 -14.29 16.13 7.96
CA ARG A 244 -15.22 15.45 7.02
C ARG A 244 -15.77 14.11 7.55
N VAL A 245 -15.19 13.60 8.63
CA VAL A 245 -15.48 12.28 9.20
C VAL A 245 -15.97 12.41 10.63
N LEU A 246 -15.25 13.19 11.45
CA LEU A 246 -15.56 13.35 12.87
C LEU A 246 -16.56 14.48 13.09
N PRO A 247 -17.49 14.33 14.05
CA PRO A 247 -18.32 15.45 14.50
C PRO A 247 -17.46 16.52 15.18
N GLU A 248 -17.97 17.74 15.22
CA GLU A 248 -17.25 18.95 15.64
C GLU A 248 -16.52 18.81 16.98
N TYR A 249 -17.17 18.24 18.00
CA TYR A 249 -16.56 18.05 19.32
C TYR A 249 -15.25 17.24 19.24
N LEU A 250 -15.28 16.08 18.57
CA LEU A 250 -14.11 15.21 18.50
C LEU A 250 -13.07 15.78 17.52
N SER A 251 -13.50 16.41 16.42
CA SER A 251 -12.61 17.11 15.50
C SER A 251 -11.82 18.24 16.17
N ASN A 252 -12.47 19.04 17.00
CA ASN A 252 -11.83 20.09 17.80
C ASN A 252 -10.90 19.51 18.87
N TRP A 253 -11.31 18.43 19.53
CA TRP A 253 -10.46 17.72 20.48
C TRP A 253 -9.17 17.20 19.82
N THR A 254 -9.29 16.55 18.65
CA THR A 254 -8.15 16.10 17.85
C THR A 254 -7.25 17.27 17.48
N THR A 255 -7.82 18.39 17.05
CA THR A 255 -7.06 19.59 16.69
C THR A 255 -6.22 20.10 17.85
N ASN A 256 -6.80 20.12 19.05
CA ASN A 256 -6.07 20.49 20.27
C ASN A 256 -4.98 19.47 20.63
N LYS A 257 -5.22 18.18 20.42
CA LYS A 257 -4.18 17.15 20.59
C LYS A 257 -3.01 17.36 19.64
N VAL A 258 -3.27 17.62 18.35
CA VAL A 258 -2.20 17.91 17.38
C VAL A 258 -1.41 19.17 17.79
N LYS A 259 -2.09 20.22 18.25
CA LYS A 259 -1.41 21.42 18.79
C LYS A 259 -0.54 21.11 20.02
N GLN A 260 -0.95 20.19 20.87
CA GLN A 260 -0.15 19.75 22.03
C GLN A 260 1.15 19.03 21.65
N GLU A 261 1.26 18.50 20.42
CA GLU A 261 2.53 17.99 19.88
C GLU A 261 3.48 19.12 19.42
N GLY A 262 3.08 20.40 19.53
CA GLY A 262 3.88 21.55 19.11
C GLY A 262 3.66 21.97 17.65
N VAL A 263 2.59 21.47 17.01
CA VAL A 263 2.23 21.82 15.63
C VAL A 263 1.38 23.09 15.62
N ASP A 264 1.70 24.05 14.74
CA ASP A 264 0.81 25.16 14.45
C ASP A 264 -0.29 24.71 13.49
N VAL A 265 -1.51 24.58 14.02
CA VAL A 265 -2.66 24.12 13.23
C VAL A 265 -3.51 25.31 12.79
N ILE A 266 -3.61 25.49 11.47
CA ILE A 266 -4.32 26.57 10.80
C ILE A 266 -5.59 26.00 10.12
N PRO A 267 -6.73 25.91 10.84
CA PRO A 267 -8.01 25.55 10.23
C PRO A 267 -8.53 26.69 9.35
N ASN A 268 -9.59 26.41 8.58
CA ASN A 268 -10.21 27.35 7.65
C ASN A 268 -9.22 27.94 6.61
N ALA A 269 -8.14 27.21 6.31
CA ALA A 269 -7.09 27.63 5.40
C ALA A 269 -7.34 27.11 3.99
N VAL A 270 -7.83 27.98 3.12
CA VAL A 270 -7.98 27.69 1.69
C VAL A 270 -6.78 28.23 0.93
N VAL A 271 -5.90 27.34 0.46
CA VAL A 271 -4.72 27.70 -0.32
C VAL A 271 -5.12 28.32 -1.66
N LYS A 272 -4.67 29.55 -1.89
CA LYS A 272 -4.93 30.32 -3.12
C LYS A 272 -3.81 30.10 -4.14
N SER A 273 -2.56 30.21 -3.70
CA SER A 273 -1.37 30.03 -4.54
C SER A 273 -0.17 29.62 -3.68
N VAL A 274 0.76 28.93 -4.33
CA VAL A 274 2.07 28.63 -3.75
C VAL A 274 3.13 29.08 -4.75
N SER A 275 4.12 29.81 -4.26
CA SER A 275 5.23 30.33 -5.06
C SER A 275 6.54 30.15 -4.30
N PHE A 276 7.66 30.19 -5.01
CA PHE A 276 8.98 30.29 -4.40
C PHE A 276 9.42 31.76 -4.37
N ALA A 277 9.69 32.30 -3.18
CA ALA A 277 10.04 33.71 -2.99
C ALA A 277 11.23 33.83 -2.03
N GLY A 278 12.28 34.55 -2.46
CA GLY A 278 13.55 34.60 -1.73
C GLY A 278 14.25 33.24 -1.78
N ASP A 279 14.21 32.52 -0.66
CA ASP A 279 14.79 31.19 -0.45
C ASP A 279 13.79 30.15 0.10
N ARG A 280 12.51 30.55 0.28
CA ARG A 280 11.46 29.72 0.90
C ARG A 280 10.21 29.65 0.01
N LEU A 281 9.36 28.68 0.33
CA LEU A 281 8.02 28.60 -0.23
C LEU A 281 7.12 29.61 0.48
N LEU A 282 6.30 30.33 -0.30
CA LEU A 282 5.28 31.24 0.19
C LEU A 282 3.91 30.68 -0.21
N ILE A 283 3.11 30.33 0.80
CA ILE A 283 1.72 29.88 0.65
C ILE A 283 0.81 31.07 0.95
N GLU A 284 0.04 31.50 -0.04
CA GLU A 284 -0.99 32.54 0.15
C GLU A 284 -2.36 31.89 0.35
N LEU A 285 -3.06 32.29 1.41
CA LEU A 285 -4.42 31.83 1.70
C LEU A 285 -5.46 32.81 1.14
N LYS A 286 -6.67 32.32 0.88
CA LYS A 286 -7.78 33.16 0.37
C LYS A 286 -8.16 34.29 1.32
N ASP A 287 -7.98 34.10 2.62
CA ASP A 287 -8.27 35.11 3.65
C ASP A 287 -7.17 36.18 3.81
N GLY A 288 -6.11 36.11 3.00
CA GLY A 288 -5.02 37.09 2.98
C GLY A 288 -3.83 36.73 3.88
N ARG A 289 -3.96 35.71 4.74
CA ARG A 289 -2.80 35.19 5.49
C ARG A 289 -1.75 34.61 4.55
N LYS A 290 -0.49 34.72 4.95
CA LYS A 290 0.66 34.16 4.24
C LYS A 290 1.47 33.29 5.17
N VAL A 291 1.93 32.15 4.67
CA VAL A 291 2.73 31.18 5.42
C VAL A 291 4.01 30.91 4.65
N GLU A 292 5.16 31.12 5.28
CA GLU A 292 6.47 30.80 4.72
C GLU A 292 6.97 29.47 5.27
N THR A 293 7.46 28.59 4.41
CA THR A 293 7.93 27.25 4.80
C THR A 293 9.03 26.76 3.88
N ASP A 294 9.81 25.76 4.31
CA ASP A 294 10.92 25.25 3.50
C ASP A 294 10.51 24.07 2.61
N HIS A 295 9.49 23.32 3.06
CA HIS A 295 8.97 22.12 2.39
C HIS A 295 7.48 21.93 2.65
N ILE A 296 6.76 21.38 1.67
CA ILE A 296 5.33 21.06 1.76
C ILE A 296 5.13 19.54 1.70
N VAL A 297 4.23 19.02 2.54
CA VAL A 297 3.66 17.68 2.41
C VAL A 297 2.18 17.81 2.08
N ALA A 298 1.71 17.24 0.98
CA ALA A 298 0.28 17.21 0.67
C ALA A 298 -0.32 15.83 0.99
N ALA A 299 -1.36 15.82 1.81
CA ALA A 299 -2.09 14.63 2.25
C ALA A 299 -3.60 14.81 2.01
N VAL A 300 -3.99 14.96 0.74
CA VAL A 300 -5.34 15.37 0.30
C VAL A 300 -6.15 14.26 -0.38
N GLY A 301 -5.78 13.00 -0.11
CA GLY A 301 -6.44 11.79 -0.61
C GLY A 301 -5.71 11.13 -1.77
N LEU A 302 -6.37 10.15 -2.39
CA LEU A 302 -5.82 9.26 -3.41
C LEU A 302 -6.74 9.19 -4.63
N GLU A 303 -6.14 8.98 -5.81
CA GLU A 303 -6.83 8.49 -7.00
C GLU A 303 -6.45 7.03 -7.27
N PRO A 304 -7.41 6.14 -7.58
CA PRO A 304 -7.09 4.75 -7.93
C PRO A 304 -6.32 4.68 -9.27
N ASN A 305 -5.31 3.82 -9.33
CA ASN A 305 -4.47 3.63 -10.52
C ASN A 305 -5.20 2.75 -11.54
N VAL A 306 -5.92 3.39 -12.46
CA VAL A 306 -6.82 2.76 -13.44
C VAL A 306 -6.33 2.85 -14.89
N GLU A 307 -5.06 3.19 -15.12
CA GLU A 307 -4.49 3.44 -16.45
C GLU A 307 -4.67 2.23 -17.39
N LEU A 308 -4.59 1.01 -16.83
CA LEU A 308 -4.79 -0.24 -17.58
C LEU A 308 -6.20 -0.42 -18.13
N ALA A 309 -7.20 0.26 -17.56
CA ALA A 309 -8.60 0.16 -18.00
C ALA A 309 -8.75 0.49 -19.49
N LYS A 310 -8.00 1.49 -19.98
CA LYS A 310 -8.06 1.95 -21.37
C LYS A 310 -7.64 0.86 -22.35
N SER A 311 -6.49 0.21 -22.13
CA SER A 311 -6.04 -0.89 -23.00
C SER A 311 -6.88 -2.14 -22.83
N ALA A 312 -7.31 -2.42 -21.60
CA ALA A 312 -8.02 -3.65 -21.24
C ALA A 312 -9.52 -3.61 -21.57
N GLY A 313 -10.07 -2.44 -21.90
CA GLY A 313 -11.51 -2.24 -22.08
C GLY A 313 -12.31 -2.53 -20.80
N LEU A 314 -11.72 -2.28 -19.62
CA LEU A 314 -12.38 -2.51 -18.32
C LEU A 314 -13.15 -1.27 -17.87
N GLU A 315 -14.27 -1.47 -17.21
CA GLU A 315 -15.13 -0.39 -16.71
C GLU A 315 -14.53 0.23 -15.44
N VAL A 316 -14.50 1.56 -15.41
CA VAL A 316 -14.10 2.36 -14.24
C VAL A 316 -15.32 3.14 -13.76
N ASP A 317 -15.57 3.15 -12.45
CA ASP A 317 -16.69 3.90 -11.90
C ASP A 317 -16.40 5.41 -11.91
N SER A 318 -17.23 6.19 -12.58
CA SER A 318 -17.02 7.64 -12.74
C SER A 318 -17.27 8.45 -11.47
N ASN A 319 -18.00 7.91 -10.50
CA ASN A 319 -18.41 8.64 -9.30
C ASN A 319 -17.44 8.41 -8.15
N PHE A 320 -17.02 7.15 -7.94
CA PHE A 320 -16.15 6.77 -6.83
C PHE A 320 -14.69 6.48 -7.27
N GLY A 321 -14.45 6.40 -8.58
CA GLY A 321 -13.19 5.92 -9.14
C GLY A 321 -13.01 4.41 -8.97
N GLY A 322 -12.02 3.85 -9.67
CA GLY A 322 -11.61 2.45 -9.53
C GLY A 322 -12.34 1.50 -10.48
N PHE A 323 -11.77 0.32 -10.67
CA PHE A 323 -12.35 -0.70 -11.55
C PHE A 323 -13.62 -1.27 -10.94
N ARG A 324 -14.71 -1.30 -11.72
CA ARG A 324 -15.94 -1.96 -11.29
C ARG A 324 -15.76 -3.47 -11.31
N VAL A 325 -16.15 -4.10 -10.20
CA VAL A 325 -16.13 -5.56 -10.06
C VAL A 325 -17.48 -6.12 -9.67
N ASN A 326 -17.74 -7.39 -9.96
CA ASN A 326 -18.92 -8.10 -9.45
C ASN A 326 -18.75 -8.48 -7.97
N ALA A 327 -19.71 -9.23 -7.42
CA ALA A 327 -19.69 -9.68 -6.03
C ALA A 327 -18.47 -10.55 -5.69
N GLU A 328 -17.90 -11.28 -6.66
CA GLU A 328 -16.73 -12.14 -6.50
C GLU A 328 -15.39 -11.41 -6.75
N LEU A 329 -15.44 -10.07 -6.86
CA LEU A 329 -14.32 -9.19 -7.20
C LEU A 329 -13.79 -9.34 -8.64
N GLN A 330 -14.57 -9.91 -9.55
CA GLN A 330 -14.19 -10.07 -10.96
C GLN A 330 -14.50 -8.81 -11.77
N ALA A 331 -13.53 -8.37 -12.57
CA ALA A 331 -13.73 -7.45 -13.68
C ALA A 331 -13.98 -8.19 -15.01
N ARG A 332 -13.44 -9.42 -15.15
CA ARG A 332 -13.68 -10.39 -16.23
C ARG A 332 -13.60 -11.81 -15.68
N SER A 333 -13.95 -12.81 -16.49
CA SER A 333 -13.98 -14.23 -16.08
C SER A 333 -12.67 -14.73 -15.46
N ASN A 334 -11.52 -14.20 -15.87
CA ASN A 334 -10.21 -14.54 -15.33
C ASN A 334 -9.41 -13.33 -14.80
N ILE A 335 -10.08 -12.19 -14.56
CA ILE A 335 -9.44 -10.96 -14.05
C ILE A 335 -10.20 -10.47 -12.82
N TRP A 336 -9.49 -10.35 -11.70
CA TRP A 336 -9.99 -9.82 -10.44
C TRP A 336 -9.36 -8.46 -10.12
N VAL A 337 -9.99 -7.69 -9.24
CA VAL A 337 -9.43 -6.43 -8.70
C VAL A 337 -9.59 -6.41 -7.18
N ALA A 338 -8.55 -5.97 -6.46
CA ALA A 338 -8.56 -5.89 -5.00
C ALA A 338 -7.82 -4.65 -4.47
N GLY A 339 -8.05 -4.32 -3.20
CA GLY A 339 -7.46 -3.14 -2.54
C GLY A 339 -7.99 -1.82 -3.10
N ASP A 340 -7.20 -0.75 -2.96
CA ASP A 340 -7.62 0.63 -3.26
C ASP A 340 -8.11 0.85 -4.71
N ALA A 341 -7.71 -0.01 -5.65
CA ALA A 341 -8.09 0.08 -7.07
C ALA A 341 -9.52 -0.46 -7.35
N ALA A 342 -10.12 -1.21 -6.43
CA ALA A 342 -11.41 -1.85 -6.64
C ALA A 342 -12.58 -0.95 -6.23
N CYS A 343 -13.49 -0.70 -7.16
CA CYS A 343 -14.83 -0.20 -6.88
C CYS A 343 -15.78 -1.40 -6.73
N PHE A 344 -15.90 -1.92 -5.51
CA PHE A 344 -16.70 -3.09 -5.19
C PHE A 344 -18.14 -2.72 -4.87
N TYR A 345 -19.01 -3.72 -4.72
CA TYR A 345 -20.37 -3.53 -4.25
C TYR A 345 -20.45 -3.89 -2.77
N ASP A 346 -20.39 -2.88 -1.91
CA ASP A 346 -20.58 -3.01 -0.47
C ASP A 346 -22.00 -3.52 -0.19
N ILE A 347 -22.10 -4.56 0.65
CA ILE A 347 -23.35 -5.25 0.97
C ILE A 347 -24.43 -4.33 1.57
N LYS A 348 -24.04 -3.22 2.20
CA LYS A 348 -24.95 -2.23 2.78
C LYS A 348 -25.01 -0.93 1.98
N LEU A 349 -23.89 -0.51 1.39
CA LEU A 349 -23.73 0.85 0.85
C LEU A 349 -23.73 0.91 -0.68
N GLY A 350 -23.81 -0.23 -1.37
CA GLY A 350 -23.77 -0.27 -2.83
C GLY A 350 -22.36 -0.03 -3.38
N ARG A 351 -22.23 0.63 -4.54
CA ARG A 351 -20.92 0.88 -5.14
C ARG A 351 -20.06 1.75 -4.23
N ARG A 352 -18.84 1.28 -3.92
CA ARG A 352 -17.91 1.96 -3.03
C ARG A 352 -16.47 1.60 -3.35
N ARG A 353 -15.57 2.52 -3.01
CA ARG A 353 -14.12 2.32 -2.91
C ARG A 353 -13.65 2.74 -1.50
N VAL A 354 -12.66 2.07 -0.95
CA VAL A 354 -12.06 2.40 0.36
C VAL A 354 -10.54 2.30 0.31
N GLU A 355 -9.87 3.03 1.21
CA GLU A 355 -8.40 3.10 1.33
C GLU A 355 -7.94 2.46 2.65
N HIS A 356 -8.44 1.24 2.92
CA HIS A 356 -8.21 0.55 4.18
C HIS A 356 -7.22 -0.60 4.00
N HIS A 357 -6.26 -0.72 4.93
CA HIS A 357 -5.35 -1.87 4.95
C HIS A 357 -6.12 -3.19 5.10
N ASP A 358 -7.12 -3.21 5.99
CA ASP A 358 -8.01 -4.35 6.19
C ASP A 358 -8.74 -4.75 4.89
N HIS A 359 -9.36 -3.80 4.17
CA HIS A 359 -9.95 -4.08 2.85
C HIS A 359 -8.93 -4.71 1.91
N ALA A 360 -7.72 -4.16 1.79
CA ALA A 360 -6.69 -4.70 0.92
C ALA A 360 -6.31 -6.15 1.29
N VAL A 361 -6.17 -6.46 2.58
CA VAL A 361 -5.88 -7.82 3.07
C VAL A 361 -7.03 -8.77 2.75
N VAL A 362 -8.27 -8.42 3.10
CA VAL A 362 -9.42 -9.32 2.96
C VAL A 362 -9.85 -9.48 1.49
N SER A 363 -9.90 -8.39 0.72
CA SER A 363 -10.24 -8.44 -0.72
C SER A 363 -9.15 -9.16 -1.52
N GLY A 364 -7.87 -8.91 -1.22
CA GLY A 364 -6.75 -9.63 -1.84
C GLY A 364 -6.80 -11.13 -1.54
N ARG A 365 -7.02 -11.51 -0.27
CA ARG A 365 -7.21 -12.91 0.12
C ARG A 365 -8.37 -13.55 -0.63
N LEU A 366 -9.54 -12.91 -0.64
CA LEU A 366 -10.74 -13.42 -1.34
C LEU A 366 -10.50 -13.58 -2.84
N ALA A 367 -9.87 -12.60 -3.49
CA ALA A 367 -9.51 -12.71 -4.89
C ALA A 367 -8.61 -13.93 -5.14
N GLY A 368 -7.61 -14.18 -4.29
CA GLY A 368 -6.77 -15.39 -4.37
C GLY A 368 -7.54 -16.70 -4.17
N GLU A 369 -8.55 -16.71 -3.28
CA GLU A 369 -9.45 -17.86 -3.10
C GLU A 369 -10.31 -18.10 -4.36
N ASN A 370 -10.87 -17.04 -4.94
CA ASN A 370 -11.70 -17.13 -6.15
C ASN A 370 -10.88 -17.49 -7.39
N MET A 371 -9.65 -16.98 -7.50
CA MET A 371 -8.66 -17.41 -8.50
C MET A 371 -8.32 -18.90 -8.36
N THR A 372 -8.52 -19.51 -7.19
CA THR A 372 -8.37 -20.96 -6.94
C THR A 372 -9.72 -21.67 -6.76
N GLY A 373 -10.76 -21.15 -7.40
CA GLY A 373 -12.06 -21.82 -7.58
C GLY A 373 -13.03 -21.75 -6.40
N ALA A 374 -12.85 -20.80 -5.47
CA ALA A 374 -13.77 -20.69 -4.33
C ALA A 374 -15.14 -20.09 -4.66
N SER A 375 -15.23 -19.20 -5.67
CA SER A 375 -16.48 -18.52 -6.08
C SER A 375 -17.29 -17.95 -4.90
N LYS A 376 -16.61 -17.20 -4.02
CA LYS A 376 -17.19 -16.59 -2.83
C LYS A 376 -17.41 -15.08 -3.02
N PRO A 377 -18.53 -14.52 -2.54
CA PRO A 377 -18.79 -13.09 -2.61
C PRO A 377 -18.02 -12.29 -1.54
N TYR A 378 -17.76 -11.01 -1.82
CA TYR A 378 -17.18 -10.05 -0.89
C TYR A 378 -18.27 -9.41 -0.01
N TRP A 379 -18.51 -10.00 1.15
CA TRP A 379 -19.47 -9.49 2.16
C TRP A 379 -18.82 -8.85 3.38
N HIS A 380 -17.50 -8.71 3.35
CA HIS A 380 -16.74 -8.14 4.43
C HIS A 380 -17.05 -6.65 4.61
N GLN A 381 -17.27 -6.23 5.86
CA GLN A 381 -17.41 -4.81 6.20
C GLN A 381 -16.05 -4.30 6.65
N SER A 382 -15.35 -3.59 5.77
CA SER A 382 -13.98 -3.18 6.05
C SER A 382 -13.89 -2.13 7.15
N MET A 383 -12.96 -2.33 8.07
CA MET A 383 -12.60 -1.36 9.11
C MET A 383 -11.39 -0.51 8.72
N PHE A 384 -11.26 0.64 9.36
CA PHE A 384 -10.14 1.57 9.29
C PHE A 384 -9.63 1.85 10.69
N TRP A 385 -8.33 2.12 10.83
CA TRP A 385 -7.76 2.65 12.07
C TRP A 385 -6.71 3.71 11.81
N SER A 386 -6.48 4.57 12.80
CA SER A 386 -5.45 5.61 12.78
C SER A 386 -4.95 5.88 14.20
N ASP A 387 -3.63 5.97 14.35
CA ASP A 387 -2.96 6.23 15.62
C ASP A 387 -2.20 7.56 15.52
N LEU A 388 -2.51 8.51 16.41
CA LEU A 388 -1.78 9.77 16.55
C LEU A 388 -0.67 9.63 17.60
N GLY A 389 0.16 8.60 17.42
CA GLY A 389 1.12 8.12 18.42
C GLY A 389 0.53 7.07 19.37
N PRO A 390 1.24 6.72 20.45
CA PRO A 390 0.90 5.58 21.31
C PRO A 390 -0.36 5.77 22.17
N ASP A 391 -0.82 7.02 22.34
CA ASP A 391 -1.82 7.37 23.36
C ASP A 391 -3.22 7.63 22.78
N VAL A 392 -3.34 7.87 21.47
CA VAL A 392 -4.61 8.28 20.83
C VAL A 392 -4.84 7.47 19.56
N GLY A 393 -5.93 6.72 19.53
CA GLY A 393 -6.34 5.90 18.38
C GLY A 393 -7.79 6.16 17.98
N TYR A 394 -8.09 5.89 16.71
CA TYR A 394 -9.42 5.92 16.14
C TYR A 394 -9.65 4.64 15.35
N GLU A 395 -10.86 4.11 15.40
CA GLU A 395 -11.35 3.08 14.49
C GLU A 395 -12.62 3.56 13.79
N ALA A 396 -12.85 3.10 12.56
CA ALA A 396 -14.05 3.44 11.80
C ALA A 396 -14.53 2.26 10.94
N ILE A 397 -15.84 2.17 10.73
CA ILE A 397 -16.49 1.17 9.89
C ILE A 397 -17.77 1.75 9.27
N GLY A 398 -18.12 1.32 8.06
CA GLY A 398 -19.36 1.74 7.40
C GLY A 398 -19.27 3.13 6.75
N LEU A 399 -20.40 3.85 6.73
CA LEU A 399 -20.51 5.21 6.18
C LEU A 399 -20.28 6.22 7.30
N VAL A 400 -19.09 6.81 7.34
CA VAL A 400 -18.67 7.79 8.34
C VAL A 400 -18.46 9.15 7.66
N ASP A 401 -19.43 10.04 7.84
CA ASP A 401 -19.49 11.36 7.20
C ASP A 401 -20.07 12.35 8.22
N SER A 402 -19.34 13.45 8.46
CA SER A 402 -19.74 14.46 9.46
C SER A 402 -20.99 15.26 9.06
N GLY A 403 -21.41 15.19 7.79
CA GLY A 403 -22.66 15.76 7.31
C GLY A 403 -23.91 14.95 7.70
N LEU A 404 -23.76 13.75 8.24
CA LEU A 404 -24.87 12.91 8.70
C LEU A 404 -25.25 13.23 10.16
N PRO A 405 -26.50 12.94 10.57
CA PRO A 405 -26.87 12.94 11.98
C PRO A 405 -26.00 11.95 12.76
N THR A 406 -25.37 12.42 13.84
CA THR A 406 -24.50 11.61 14.70
C THR A 406 -24.95 11.69 16.15
N VAL A 407 -24.74 10.62 16.90
CA VAL A 407 -24.92 10.58 18.35
C VAL A 407 -23.56 10.23 18.97
N GLY A 408 -22.92 11.22 19.59
CA GLY A 408 -21.67 11.04 20.30
C GLY A 408 -21.94 10.69 21.77
N VAL A 409 -21.40 9.57 22.24
CA VAL A 409 -21.44 9.17 23.66
C VAL A 409 -20.01 9.06 24.15
N PHE A 410 -19.66 9.88 25.15
CA PHE A 410 -18.29 10.00 25.62
C PHE A 410 -18.19 9.62 27.11
N ALA A 411 -17.07 9.02 27.48
CA ALA A 411 -16.69 8.71 28.85
C ALA A 411 -15.23 9.12 29.09
N LYS A 412 -14.80 9.17 30.35
CA LYS A 412 -13.38 9.36 30.67
C LYS A 412 -12.61 8.10 30.26
N GLY A 413 -11.54 8.27 29.49
CA GLY A 413 -10.65 7.16 29.14
C GLY A 413 -9.96 6.58 30.38
N THR A 414 -9.75 5.28 30.38
CA THR A 414 -8.97 4.55 31.38
C THR A 414 -7.53 4.34 30.89
N ALA A 415 -6.66 3.83 31.77
CA ALA A 415 -5.30 3.48 31.39
C ALA A 415 -5.21 2.39 30.31
N LYS A 416 -6.31 1.68 30.01
CA LYS A 416 -6.37 0.64 28.98
C LYS A 416 -6.84 1.14 27.62
N ASP A 417 -7.43 2.34 27.56
CA ASP A 417 -8.10 2.83 26.35
C ASP A 417 -7.11 3.61 25.45
N THR A 418 -6.00 2.97 25.09
CA THR A 418 -4.94 3.56 24.25
C THR A 418 -4.42 2.56 23.20
N PRO A 419 -3.90 3.02 22.04
CA PRO A 419 -3.23 2.16 21.06
C PRO A 419 -2.14 1.29 21.67
N LYS A 420 -1.34 1.86 22.59
CA LYS A 420 -0.29 1.11 23.28
C LYS A 420 -0.84 -0.07 24.07
N SER A 421 -1.85 0.17 24.91
CA SER A 421 -2.47 -0.90 25.70
C SER A 421 -3.13 -1.96 24.84
N ALA A 422 -3.82 -1.57 23.76
CA ALA A 422 -4.41 -2.51 22.81
C ALA A 422 -3.33 -3.39 22.14
N THR A 423 -2.18 -2.81 21.81
CA THR A 423 -1.05 -3.55 21.23
C THR A 423 -0.43 -4.51 22.24
N GLU A 424 -0.30 -4.10 23.51
CA GLU A 424 0.21 -4.94 24.61
C GLU A 424 -0.71 -6.15 24.89
N GLU A 425 -2.04 -5.97 24.83
CA GLU A 425 -3.00 -7.07 25.03
C GLU A 425 -3.01 -8.06 23.86
N SER A 426 -2.83 -7.58 22.63
CA SER A 426 -2.91 -8.42 21.42
C SER A 426 -1.70 -9.32 21.16
N GLY A 427 -0.61 -9.13 21.90
CA GLY A 427 0.60 -9.96 21.82
C GLY A 427 1.69 -9.37 20.95
#